data_AF-A0A1M5U755-F1
#
_entry.id   AF-A0A1M5U755-F1
#
_cell.length_a   1.000
_cell.length_b   1.000
_cell.length_c   1.000
_cell.angle_alpha   90.00
_cell.angle_beta   90.00
_cell.angle_gamma   90.00
#
_symmetry.space_group_name_H-M   'P 1'
#
loop_
_entity.id
_entity.type
_entity.pdbx_description
1 polymer ?
#
loop_
_entity_poly.entity_id
_entity_poly.type
_entity_poly.pdbx_seq_one_letter_code
_entity_poly.pdbx_strand_id
1 'polypeptide(L)'
;MSKRKVSILLVCIILISILTPVFSFGEGTMLEKDKKFDISITQSTLVPTNKDIILTIIATDEGSGIKEIVLPDGTKVTEERTTYIVTENGSYNFIARDNAGNETEETIEITNIDKVPPVITIEPYETEPTNEDITVYATVDKGTLNKTEYTFTENGSFTFIAEDEAGNRVEKTVTITNIDKTLPTEGEIIIIAVDEKGKSIKTIQKKNLGLGVQVITAPEISGCKLISTPVVTIWLKPADSVKKVTFTYKLDMNWGGWKEAEKAVQEAEKKVKVAEEHPTKENKEKAQAKIDEARDLVEKLPGSEKKDELNKKIKELQDRLNKVIIPNEENIRIKDDIDNNKEEDENKSETSKPELKNISLNEFVARWKGHEVLSPEPILIENSKATYELQEDKVYIMNEKGLSPRFYEWNKEKEKWVALATKIDKDKIETYKDVEGYVAAFAVKQPNFSDIKGSEWYASTTDRANGLAMVEGYTDKEGNTTLKPNNTISRAELYTMVGRLFGAVPTGQTSLYKELDNIVENEGADWYKPYLKEYENKKIIDKMFNKGETREEINRFEVAELLTTMLERVEEVDYINLKEYKDTANLDNVKIANIIDGYGDKTLRLNNKITRAEAITLIINALEKLGW
;
A
#
# COMPACT_ATOMS: atom_id res chain seq x y z
N MET A 1 10.51 -51.93 -51.51
CA MET A 1 10.94 -50.75 -52.29
C MET A 1 11.13 -49.61 -51.29
N SER A 2 12.18 -48.78 -51.29
CA SER A 2 13.42 -48.74 -52.09
C SER A 2 14.63 -48.40 -51.18
N LYS A 3 15.86 -48.67 -51.64
CA LYS A 3 17.13 -48.42 -50.90
C LYS A 3 17.81 -47.12 -51.36
N ARG A 4 18.58 -46.51 -50.44
CA ARG A 4 19.89 -45.76 -50.56
C ARG A 4 19.95 -44.75 -49.40
N LYS A 5 20.95 -44.67 -48.50
CA LYS A 5 22.38 -45.06 -48.42
C LYS A 5 23.34 -44.29 -49.34
N VAL A 6 24.56 -44.05 -48.81
CA VAL A 6 25.72 -43.25 -49.30
C VAL A 6 25.65 -41.76 -48.88
N SER A 7 26.70 -41.08 -48.39
CA SER A 7 27.88 -41.35 -47.51
C SER A 7 28.82 -40.11 -47.53
N ILE A 8 29.97 -40.18 -46.80
CA ILE A 8 31.20 -39.34 -46.92
C ILE A 8 31.23 -38.10 -45.98
N LEU A 9 32.34 -37.66 -45.36
CA LEU A 9 33.59 -38.27 -44.84
C LEU A 9 34.46 -37.13 -44.26
N LEU A 10 35.05 -37.29 -43.06
CA LEU A 10 36.37 -36.80 -42.57
C LEU A 10 36.37 -37.11 -41.05
N VAL A 11 37.26 -37.86 -40.39
CA VAL A 11 38.65 -38.29 -40.62
C VAL A 11 39.69 -37.17 -40.49
N CYS A 12 40.24 -37.05 -39.28
CA CYS A 12 41.68 -36.88 -39.04
C CYS A 12 42.09 -37.82 -37.89
N ILE A 13 43.28 -38.40 -38.00
CA ILE A 13 43.84 -39.46 -37.14
C ILE A 13 45.29 -39.03 -36.82
N ILE A 14 45.95 -39.73 -35.87
CA ILE A 14 47.42 -39.80 -35.65
C ILE A 14 47.91 -38.65 -34.72
N LEU A 15 48.75 -38.87 -33.68
CA LEU A 15 49.86 -39.83 -33.54
C LEU A 15 49.97 -40.43 -32.12
N ILE A 16 50.17 -41.75 -32.04
CA ILE A 16 50.81 -42.45 -30.89
C ILE A 16 52.26 -42.72 -31.32
N SER A 17 53.24 -42.41 -30.48
CA SER A 17 54.64 -42.78 -30.70
C SER A 17 55.19 -43.57 -29.52
N ILE A 18 55.50 -44.84 -29.76
CA ILE A 18 56.13 -45.78 -28.81
C ILE A 18 57.52 -46.14 -29.36
N LEU A 19 58.50 -46.26 -28.45
CA LEU A 19 59.85 -46.84 -28.58
C LEU A 19 60.40 -47.18 -29.98
N THR A 20 61.58 -46.63 -30.29
CA THR A 20 62.81 -47.42 -30.55
C THR A 20 64.06 -46.56 -30.32
N PRO A 21 65.15 -47.11 -29.75
CA PRO A 21 66.50 -46.62 -29.97
C PRO A 21 67.25 -47.56 -30.94
N VAL A 22 67.88 -46.98 -31.97
CA VAL A 22 68.80 -47.70 -32.86
C VAL A 22 70.18 -47.72 -32.21
N PHE A 23 70.76 -48.92 -32.03
CA PHE A 23 72.18 -49.06 -31.71
C PHE A 23 73.03 -48.61 -32.91
N SER A 24 73.97 -47.71 -32.68
CA SER A 24 75.10 -47.45 -33.57
C SER A 24 76.39 -47.49 -32.75
N PHE A 25 77.31 -48.38 -33.11
CA PHE A 25 78.61 -48.49 -32.45
C PHE A 25 79.59 -47.51 -33.09
N GLY A 26 80.14 -46.60 -32.29
CA GLY A 26 81.33 -45.80 -32.61
C GLY A 26 82.21 -45.75 -31.37
N GLU A 27 83.39 -46.34 -31.43
CA GLU A 27 84.29 -46.42 -30.27
C GLU A 27 85.04 -45.12 -30.01
N GLY A 28 85.21 -44.78 -28.73
CA GLY A 28 86.47 -44.20 -28.24
C GLY A 28 86.54 -42.71 -27.96
N THR A 29 85.96 -42.26 -26.84
CA THR A 29 86.69 -41.45 -25.83
C THR A 29 86.09 -41.67 -24.44
N MET A 30 86.91 -41.49 -23.40
CA MET A 30 86.60 -41.87 -22.02
C MET A 30 85.71 -40.83 -21.30
N LEU A 31 84.73 -41.33 -20.54
CA LEU A 31 84.16 -40.78 -19.29
C LEU A 31 84.28 -39.26 -19.05
N GLU A 32 83.18 -38.56 -19.30
CA GLU A 32 82.53 -37.80 -18.23
C GLU A 32 81.03 -38.10 -18.31
N LYS A 33 80.50 -38.81 -17.31
CA LYS A 33 79.06 -39.07 -17.19
C LYS A 33 78.50 -37.87 -16.43
N ASP A 34 77.97 -36.89 -17.15
CA ASP A 34 77.26 -35.76 -16.53
C ASP A 34 76.26 -36.31 -15.53
N LYS A 35 76.47 -35.99 -14.25
CA LYS A 35 75.54 -36.35 -13.19
C LYS A 35 74.27 -35.58 -13.45
N LYS A 36 73.21 -36.30 -13.83
CA LYS A 36 71.94 -35.66 -14.14
C LYS A 36 71.27 -35.17 -12.85
N PHE A 37 71.58 -33.93 -12.48
CA PHE A 37 70.83 -33.17 -11.50
C PHE A 37 69.67 -32.46 -12.20
N ASP A 38 68.44 -32.74 -11.78
CA ASP A 38 67.23 -32.35 -12.50
C ASP A 38 66.08 -32.09 -11.51
N ILE A 39 65.14 -31.22 -11.90
CA ILE A 39 63.93 -30.89 -11.13
C ILE A 39 62.72 -31.03 -12.04
N SER A 40 61.66 -31.64 -11.53
CA SER A 40 60.42 -31.84 -12.28
C SER A 40 59.21 -31.41 -11.47
N ILE A 41 58.29 -30.70 -12.11
CA ILE A 41 57.07 -30.17 -11.51
C ILE A 41 55.87 -30.75 -12.25
N THR A 42 54.90 -31.28 -11.51
CA THR A 42 53.64 -31.79 -12.06
C THR A 42 52.46 -31.22 -11.29
N GLN A 43 51.45 -30.74 -12.01
CA GLN A 43 50.25 -30.13 -11.43
C GLN A 43 49.08 -31.11 -11.34
N SER A 44 48.24 -30.97 -10.31
CA SER A 44 47.11 -31.87 -10.04
C SER A 44 46.01 -31.86 -11.10
N THR A 45 45.90 -30.78 -11.90
CA THR A 45 44.97 -30.67 -13.03
C THR A 45 45.49 -29.68 -14.07
N LEU A 46 45.22 -29.95 -15.34
CA LEU A 46 45.46 -29.03 -16.47
C LEU A 46 44.16 -28.37 -16.98
N VAL A 47 42.98 -28.84 -16.56
CA VAL A 47 41.71 -28.19 -16.89
C VAL A 47 41.43 -27.03 -15.92
N PRO A 48 40.59 -26.04 -16.32
CA PRO A 48 40.11 -25.00 -15.42
C PRO A 48 39.53 -25.57 -14.12
N THR A 49 39.75 -24.90 -13.00
CA THR A 49 39.21 -25.34 -11.71
C THR A 49 38.98 -24.17 -10.74
N ASN A 50 37.95 -24.30 -9.91
CA ASN A 50 37.69 -23.41 -8.78
C ASN A 50 38.34 -23.86 -7.46
N LYS A 51 39.13 -24.93 -7.50
CA LYS A 51 39.89 -25.45 -6.36
C LYS A 51 41.35 -25.00 -6.44
N ASP A 52 42.06 -25.12 -5.32
CA ASP A 52 43.50 -24.89 -5.31
C ASP A 52 44.22 -26.02 -6.07
N ILE A 53 45.30 -25.66 -6.77
CA ILE A 53 46.11 -26.60 -7.54
C ILE A 53 47.25 -27.10 -6.64
N ILE A 54 47.47 -28.42 -6.62
CA ILE A 54 48.59 -29.02 -5.89
C ILE A 54 49.69 -29.32 -6.89
N LEU A 55 50.83 -28.66 -6.72
CA LEU A 55 52.06 -28.96 -7.43
C LEU A 55 52.82 -30.05 -6.68
N THR A 56 53.25 -31.09 -7.39
CA THR A 56 54.20 -32.09 -6.91
C THR A 56 55.56 -31.79 -7.53
N ILE A 57 56.56 -31.57 -6.69
CA ILE A 57 57.94 -31.26 -7.07
C ILE A 57 58.81 -32.45 -6.72
N ILE A 58 59.62 -32.92 -7.67
CA ILE A 58 60.57 -34.02 -7.49
C ILE A 58 61.92 -33.57 -8.04
N ALA A 59 62.94 -33.56 -7.18
CA ALA A 59 64.33 -33.33 -7.55
C ALA A 59 65.09 -34.67 -7.58
N THR A 60 65.95 -34.87 -8.58
CA THR A 60 66.75 -36.09 -8.74
C THR A 60 68.22 -35.76 -8.96
N ASP A 61 69.12 -36.46 -8.27
CA ASP A 61 70.57 -36.39 -8.47
C ASP A 61 71.14 -37.83 -8.55
N GLU A 62 71.89 -38.15 -9.60
CA GLU A 62 72.60 -39.43 -9.73
C GLU A 62 73.91 -39.50 -8.91
N GLY A 63 74.26 -38.45 -8.16
CA GLY A 63 75.56 -38.25 -7.54
C GLY A 63 75.58 -38.08 -6.02
N SER A 64 75.48 -36.83 -5.57
CA SER A 64 75.69 -36.38 -4.18
C SER A 64 74.43 -36.45 -3.31
N GLY A 65 73.26 -36.60 -3.94
CA GLY A 65 71.95 -36.55 -3.29
C GLY A 65 71.44 -35.12 -3.11
N ILE A 66 70.13 -35.00 -2.92
CA ILE A 66 69.45 -33.72 -2.69
C ILE A 66 69.85 -33.15 -1.33
N LYS A 67 70.03 -31.84 -1.26
CA LYS A 67 70.29 -31.07 -0.04
C LYS A 67 69.06 -30.28 0.40
N GLU A 68 68.47 -29.51 -0.52
CA GLU A 68 67.25 -28.75 -0.27
C GLU A 68 66.50 -28.44 -1.58
N ILE A 69 65.17 -28.43 -1.50
CA ILE A 69 64.26 -27.78 -2.45
C ILE A 69 63.75 -26.50 -1.78
N VAL A 70 63.92 -25.37 -2.44
CA VAL A 70 63.38 -24.06 -2.04
C VAL A 70 62.08 -23.82 -2.79
N LEU A 71 61.00 -23.62 -2.04
CA LEU A 71 59.66 -23.34 -2.52
C LEU A 71 59.46 -21.83 -2.80
N PRO A 72 58.42 -21.41 -3.55
CA PRO A 72 58.18 -20.00 -3.90
C PRO A 72 57.96 -19.06 -2.72
N ASP A 73 57.58 -19.57 -1.55
CA ASP A 73 57.43 -18.85 -0.29
C ASP A 73 58.76 -18.71 0.50
N GLY A 74 59.85 -19.28 -0.03
CA GLY A 74 61.16 -19.36 0.62
C GLY A 74 61.32 -20.55 1.58
N THR A 75 60.29 -21.40 1.75
CA THR A 75 60.37 -22.60 2.59
C THR A 75 61.37 -23.60 2.00
N LYS A 76 62.19 -24.20 2.86
CA LYS A 76 63.22 -25.18 2.48
C LYS A 76 62.80 -26.57 2.93
N VAL A 77 62.83 -27.52 2.01
CA VAL A 77 62.45 -28.93 2.22
C VAL A 77 63.66 -29.80 1.89
N THR A 78 64.02 -30.73 2.79
CA THR A 78 65.22 -31.58 2.63
C THR A 78 64.99 -32.86 1.84
N GLU A 79 63.72 -33.20 1.65
CA GLU A 79 63.24 -34.37 0.95
C GLU A 79 63.32 -34.22 -0.58
N GLU A 80 63.61 -35.31 -1.28
CA GLU A 80 63.66 -35.38 -2.75
C GLU A 80 62.30 -35.10 -3.44
N ARG A 81 61.21 -35.16 -2.67
CA ARG A 81 59.84 -34.95 -3.15
C ARG A 81 59.04 -34.12 -2.15
N THR A 82 58.34 -33.11 -2.65
CA THR A 82 57.47 -32.25 -1.85
C THR A 82 56.24 -31.77 -2.65
N THR A 83 55.33 -31.05 -1.99
CA THR A 83 54.13 -30.47 -2.61
C THR A 83 53.96 -29.01 -2.22
N TYR A 84 53.45 -28.21 -3.16
CA TYR A 84 53.10 -26.80 -2.95
C TYR A 84 51.65 -26.54 -3.37
N ILE A 85 50.90 -25.77 -2.58
CA ILE A 85 49.49 -25.45 -2.85
C ILE A 85 49.42 -24.06 -3.48
N VAL A 86 48.83 -23.99 -4.68
CA VAL A 86 48.64 -22.77 -5.46
C VAL A 86 47.17 -22.36 -5.38
N THR A 87 46.92 -21.18 -4.80
CA THR A 87 45.56 -20.65 -4.56
C THR A 87 45.12 -19.62 -5.61
N GLU A 88 46.04 -19.09 -6.41
CA GLU A 88 45.84 -18.02 -7.38
C GLU A 88 46.66 -18.28 -8.66
N ASN A 89 46.30 -17.64 -9.77
CA ASN A 89 47.09 -17.72 -11.00
C ASN A 89 48.37 -16.90 -10.87
N GLY A 90 49.48 -17.40 -11.39
CA GLY A 90 50.79 -16.76 -11.26
C GLY A 90 51.95 -17.64 -11.71
N SER A 91 53.15 -17.09 -11.58
CA SER A 91 54.42 -17.77 -11.91
C SER A 91 55.12 -18.18 -10.63
N TYR A 92 55.49 -19.46 -10.52
CA TYR A 92 56.05 -20.07 -9.31
C TYR A 92 57.42 -20.69 -9.61
N ASN A 93 58.50 -20.11 -9.07
CA ASN A 93 59.87 -20.60 -9.24
C ASN A 93 60.26 -21.55 -8.10
N PHE A 94 60.92 -22.65 -8.44
CA PHE A 94 61.41 -23.67 -7.51
C PHE A 94 62.89 -23.89 -7.75
N ILE A 95 63.69 -23.91 -6.68
CA ILE A 95 65.15 -24.09 -6.77
C ILE A 95 65.53 -25.37 -6.03
N ALA A 96 66.14 -26.33 -6.71
CA ALA A 96 66.72 -27.51 -6.08
C ALA A 96 68.24 -27.35 -5.95
N ARG A 97 68.79 -27.87 -4.86
CA ARG A 97 70.23 -27.87 -4.57
C ARG A 97 70.71 -29.25 -4.14
N ASP A 98 71.88 -29.66 -4.63
CA ASP A 98 72.52 -30.91 -4.25
C ASP A 98 73.54 -30.74 -3.10
N ASN A 99 74.11 -31.83 -2.61
CA ASN A 99 75.12 -31.80 -1.55
C ASN A 99 76.53 -31.38 -2.04
N ALA A 100 76.78 -31.35 -3.35
CA ALA A 100 78.01 -30.84 -3.95
C ALA A 100 78.00 -29.31 -4.14
N GLY A 101 76.83 -28.66 -4.06
CA GLY A 101 76.64 -27.22 -4.25
C GLY A 101 76.17 -26.82 -5.65
N ASN A 102 75.71 -27.77 -6.46
CA ASN A 102 75.03 -27.48 -7.71
C ASN A 102 73.60 -26.99 -7.43
N GLU A 103 73.12 -26.04 -8.23
CA GLU A 103 71.76 -25.50 -8.16
C GLU A 103 71.08 -25.65 -9.53
N THR A 104 69.78 -25.96 -9.53
CA THR A 104 68.92 -25.91 -10.72
C THR A 104 67.60 -25.23 -10.35
N GLU A 105 67.02 -24.49 -11.28
CA GLU A 105 65.75 -23.79 -11.09
C GLU A 105 64.76 -24.14 -12.20
N GLU A 106 63.47 -24.24 -11.84
CA GLU A 106 62.37 -24.47 -12.78
C GLU A 106 61.17 -23.62 -12.36
N THR A 107 60.58 -22.93 -13.33
CA THR A 107 59.44 -22.05 -13.12
C THR A 107 58.21 -22.60 -13.84
N ILE A 108 57.09 -22.73 -13.11
CA ILE A 108 55.80 -23.11 -13.69
C ILE A 108 54.83 -21.92 -13.66
N GLU A 109 54.11 -21.73 -14.76
CA GLU A 109 53.01 -20.75 -14.88
C GLU A 109 51.67 -21.45 -14.67
N ILE A 110 50.83 -20.88 -13.81
CA ILE A 110 49.49 -21.37 -13.47
C ILE A 110 48.47 -20.34 -13.93
N THR A 111 47.58 -20.74 -14.85
CA THR A 111 46.59 -19.88 -15.52
C THR A 111 45.16 -20.45 -15.49
N ASN A 112 44.97 -21.60 -14.86
CA ASN A 112 43.74 -22.40 -14.90
C ASN A 112 42.94 -22.41 -13.58
N ILE A 113 43.20 -21.47 -12.66
CA ILE A 113 42.34 -21.25 -11.49
C ILE A 113 41.31 -20.16 -11.81
N ASP A 114 40.02 -20.48 -11.72
CA ASP A 114 38.91 -19.51 -11.81
C ASP A 114 37.92 -19.77 -10.67
N LYS A 115 37.83 -18.80 -9.75
CA LYS A 115 36.99 -18.85 -8.54
C LYS A 115 35.79 -17.90 -8.61
N VAL A 116 35.54 -17.27 -9.76
CA VAL A 116 34.45 -16.31 -9.95
C VAL A 116 33.21 -17.05 -10.48
N PRO A 117 32.07 -17.08 -9.78
CA PRO A 117 30.87 -17.71 -10.31
C PRO A 117 30.30 -16.99 -11.54
N PRO A 118 29.59 -17.71 -12.43
CA PRO A 118 28.81 -17.09 -13.50
C PRO A 118 27.65 -16.22 -12.95
N VAL A 119 27.12 -15.34 -13.80
CA VAL A 119 26.03 -14.42 -13.50
C VAL A 119 24.82 -14.72 -14.38
N ILE A 120 23.72 -15.17 -13.77
CA ILE A 120 22.44 -15.38 -14.48
C ILE A 120 21.67 -14.07 -14.57
N THR A 121 21.35 -13.66 -15.79
CA THR A 121 20.45 -12.54 -16.09
C THR A 121 19.09 -13.09 -16.54
N ILE A 122 18.01 -12.56 -15.96
CA ILE A 122 16.63 -12.89 -16.35
C ILE A 122 16.09 -11.74 -17.21
N GLU A 123 15.54 -12.06 -18.37
CA GLU A 123 14.92 -11.06 -19.25
C GLU A 123 13.54 -10.63 -18.71
N PRO A 124 13.04 -9.43 -19.07
CA PRO A 124 11.69 -9.02 -18.70
C PRO A 124 10.62 -10.00 -19.18
N TYR A 125 9.63 -10.26 -18.33
CA TYR A 125 8.48 -11.13 -18.60
C TYR A 125 7.20 -10.45 -18.09
N GLU A 126 6.03 -10.98 -18.45
CA GLU A 126 4.74 -10.40 -18.07
C GLU A 126 4.53 -10.46 -16.54
N THR A 127 4.23 -9.32 -15.93
CA THR A 127 4.01 -9.16 -14.47
C THR A 127 2.58 -8.76 -14.12
N GLU A 128 1.79 -8.29 -15.08
CA GLU A 128 0.37 -8.00 -14.87
C GLU A 128 -0.47 -9.29 -14.84
N PRO A 129 -1.67 -9.28 -14.22
CA PRO A 129 -2.57 -10.44 -14.22
C PRO A 129 -2.95 -10.86 -15.64
N THR A 130 -2.68 -12.12 -15.99
CA THR A 130 -2.92 -12.69 -17.32
C THR A 130 -3.59 -14.05 -17.25
N ASN A 131 -4.35 -14.40 -18.28
CA ASN A 131 -4.92 -15.74 -18.50
C ASN A 131 -4.11 -16.59 -19.49
N GLU A 132 -3.00 -16.05 -20.01
CA GLU A 132 -2.09 -16.76 -20.92
C GLU A 132 -0.95 -17.46 -20.16
N ASP A 133 -0.09 -18.19 -20.87
CA ASP A 133 1.13 -18.78 -20.32
C ASP A 133 2.25 -17.72 -20.27
N ILE A 134 3.12 -17.77 -19.25
CA ILE A 134 4.25 -16.84 -19.11
C ILE A 134 5.55 -17.57 -19.38
N THR A 135 6.29 -17.18 -20.43
CA THR A 135 7.64 -17.67 -20.69
C THR A 135 8.68 -16.70 -20.14
N VAL A 136 9.57 -17.22 -19.30
CA VAL A 136 10.71 -16.50 -18.71
C VAL A 136 11.99 -16.94 -19.42
N TYR A 137 12.78 -15.99 -19.91
CA TYR A 137 14.07 -16.24 -20.56
C TYR A 137 15.23 -15.92 -19.60
N ALA A 138 16.30 -16.71 -19.70
CA ALA A 138 17.52 -16.57 -18.91
C ALA A 138 18.77 -16.65 -19.79
N THR A 139 19.71 -15.75 -19.52
CA THR A 139 21.04 -15.71 -20.14
C THR A 139 22.13 -15.79 -19.07
N VAL A 140 23.35 -16.13 -19.47
CA VAL A 140 24.51 -16.22 -18.59
C VAL A 140 25.73 -15.61 -19.29
N ASP A 141 26.62 -14.98 -18.52
CA ASP A 141 27.85 -14.35 -19.01
C ASP A 141 28.94 -15.37 -19.40
N LYS A 142 29.06 -16.47 -18.64
CA LYS A 142 29.96 -17.59 -18.91
C LYS A 142 29.38 -18.94 -18.46
N GLY A 143 29.91 -20.03 -18.99
CA GLY A 143 29.43 -21.39 -18.68
C GLY A 143 28.14 -21.76 -19.41
N THR A 144 27.37 -22.68 -18.83
CA THR A 144 26.13 -23.21 -19.43
C THR A 144 24.97 -23.18 -18.45
N LEU A 145 23.76 -22.86 -18.95
CA LEU A 145 22.51 -22.92 -18.20
C LEU A 145 21.87 -24.30 -18.29
N ASN A 146 21.22 -24.74 -17.21
CA ASN A 146 20.34 -25.93 -17.23
C ASN A 146 19.15 -25.78 -18.19
N LYS A 147 18.70 -24.55 -18.42
CA LYS A 147 17.65 -24.18 -19.38
C LYS A 147 17.75 -22.69 -19.72
N THR A 148 17.54 -22.31 -20.98
CA THR A 148 17.53 -20.89 -21.41
C THR A 148 16.15 -20.24 -21.32
N GLU A 149 15.08 -21.05 -21.17
CA GLU A 149 13.70 -20.57 -21.05
C GLU A 149 12.84 -21.52 -20.19
N TYR A 150 11.82 -20.98 -19.53
CA TYR A 150 10.79 -21.78 -18.86
C TYR A 150 9.41 -21.15 -19.00
N THR A 151 8.44 -21.93 -19.48
CA THR A 151 7.04 -21.52 -19.61
C THR A 151 6.23 -22.01 -18.43
N PHE A 152 5.65 -21.07 -17.69
CA PHE A 152 4.70 -21.29 -16.63
C PHE A 152 3.29 -21.34 -17.21
N THR A 153 2.60 -22.48 -17.05
CA THR A 153 1.18 -22.63 -17.41
C THR A 153 0.24 -22.34 -16.23
N GLU A 154 0.81 -22.22 -15.03
CA GLU A 154 0.15 -21.94 -13.75
C GLU A 154 1.14 -21.24 -12.82
N ASN A 155 0.65 -20.69 -11.70
CA ASN A 155 1.52 -20.03 -10.71
C ASN A 155 2.45 -21.04 -10.03
N GLY A 156 3.73 -20.67 -9.90
CA GLY A 156 4.77 -21.58 -9.41
C GLY A 156 6.15 -20.93 -9.42
N SER A 157 7.21 -21.73 -9.29
CA SER A 157 8.59 -21.25 -9.38
C SER A 157 9.49 -22.21 -10.16
N PHE A 158 10.54 -21.65 -10.77
CA PHE A 158 11.56 -22.39 -11.50
C PHE A 158 12.95 -21.84 -11.17
N THR A 159 13.92 -22.72 -11.00
CA THR A 159 15.32 -22.34 -10.71
C THR A 159 16.20 -22.58 -11.91
N PHE A 160 16.71 -21.47 -12.46
CA PHE A 160 17.81 -21.48 -13.41
C PHE A 160 19.11 -21.77 -12.67
N ILE A 161 19.93 -22.65 -13.22
CA ILE A 161 21.21 -23.08 -12.66
C ILE A 161 22.25 -22.88 -13.76
N ALA A 162 23.34 -22.19 -13.45
CA ALA A 162 24.47 -22.06 -14.36
C ALA A 162 25.74 -22.64 -13.74
N GLU A 163 26.54 -23.31 -14.57
CA GLU A 163 27.82 -23.91 -14.20
C GLU A 163 28.88 -23.62 -15.28
N ASP A 164 30.07 -23.19 -14.87
CA ASP A 164 31.20 -22.89 -15.77
C ASP A 164 32.19 -24.06 -15.90
N GLU A 165 33.17 -23.92 -16.81
CA GLU A 165 34.17 -24.97 -17.06
C GLU A 165 35.12 -25.23 -15.88
N ALA A 166 35.20 -24.30 -14.92
CA ALA A 166 35.97 -24.45 -13.69
C ALA A 166 35.17 -25.12 -12.55
N GLY A 167 33.87 -25.35 -12.76
CA GLY A 167 32.95 -25.94 -11.79
C GLY A 167 32.35 -24.93 -10.81
N ASN A 168 32.41 -23.63 -11.09
CA ASN A 168 31.66 -22.63 -10.32
C ASN A 168 30.20 -22.70 -10.71
N ARG A 169 29.32 -22.68 -9.70
CA ARG A 169 27.88 -22.90 -9.87
C ARG A 169 27.05 -21.86 -9.14
N VAL A 170 26.00 -21.36 -9.79
CA VAL A 170 25.07 -20.37 -9.25
C VAL A 170 23.62 -20.78 -9.52
N GLU A 171 22.69 -20.30 -8.71
CA GLU A 171 21.25 -20.53 -8.87
C GLU A 171 20.47 -19.22 -8.88
N LYS A 172 19.41 -19.16 -9.69
CA LYS A 172 18.48 -18.02 -9.78
C LYS A 172 17.05 -18.52 -9.93
N THR A 173 16.26 -18.39 -8.86
CA THR A 173 14.83 -18.73 -8.88
C THR A 173 13.98 -17.57 -9.38
N VAL A 174 13.03 -17.87 -10.25
CA VAL A 174 11.94 -16.98 -10.69
C VAL A 174 10.61 -17.57 -10.23
N THR A 175 9.72 -16.71 -9.73
CA THR A 175 8.40 -17.09 -9.21
C THR A 175 7.32 -16.30 -9.93
N ILE A 176 6.30 -17.01 -10.43
CA ILE A 176 5.15 -16.47 -11.14
C ILE A 176 3.91 -16.60 -10.25
N THR A 177 3.16 -15.50 -10.08
CA THR A 177 1.95 -15.43 -9.24
C THR A 177 0.78 -14.70 -9.90
N ASN A 178 0.91 -14.37 -11.19
CA ASN A 178 0.00 -13.52 -11.95
C ASN A 178 -0.76 -14.26 -13.07
N ILE A 179 -0.68 -15.60 -13.13
CA ILE A 179 -1.51 -16.41 -14.03
C ILE A 179 -2.85 -16.70 -13.34
N ASP A 180 -3.95 -16.17 -13.86
CA ASP A 180 -5.31 -16.50 -13.46
C ASP A 180 -6.12 -16.98 -14.68
N LYS A 181 -6.40 -18.28 -14.70
CA LYS A 181 -7.19 -18.96 -15.74
C LYS A 181 -8.61 -19.30 -15.27
N THR A 182 -9.04 -18.76 -14.14
CA THR A 182 -10.40 -18.97 -13.67
C THR A 182 -11.40 -18.23 -14.56
N LEU A 183 -12.42 -18.95 -15.02
CA LEU A 183 -13.51 -18.34 -15.78
C LEU A 183 -14.45 -17.61 -14.81
N PRO A 184 -15.04 -16.47 -15.20
CA PRO A 184 -16.07 -15.81 -14.40
C PRO A 184 -17.21 -16.79 -14.07
N THR A 185 -17.58 -16.87 -12.79
CA THR A 185 -18.72 -17.68 -12.31
C THR A 185 -20.03 -16.91 -12.31
N GLU A 186 -19.96 -15.59 -12.48
CA GLU A 186 -21.06 -14.64 -12.45
C GLU A 186 -20.93 -13.65 -13.62
N GLY A 187 -21.98 -12.87 -13.87
CA GLY A 187 -22.00 -11.85 -14.91
C GLY A 187 -22.70 -10.55 -14.54
N GLU A 188 -22.58 -9.58 -15.43
CA GLU A 188 -23.13 -8.24 -15.34
C GLU A 188 -24.06 -7.94 -16.52
N ILE A 189 -25.16 -7.24 -16.25
CA ILE A 189 -26.02 -6.66 -17.28
C ILE A 189 -26.15 -5.17 -17.06
N ILE A 190 -25.70 -4.41 -18.06
CA ILE A 190 -25.81 -2.96 -18.14
C ILE A 190 -27.08 -2.63 -18.93
N ILE A 191 -28.11 -2.18 -18.23
CA ILE A 191 -29.38 -1.72 -18.80
C ILE A 191 -29.27 -0.23 -19.11
N ILE A 192 -29.53 0.18 -20.34
CA ILE A 192 -29.43 1.55 -20.81
C ILE A 192 -30.81 2.00 -21.29
N ALA A 193 -31.40 2.99 -20.63
CA ALA A 193 -32.59 3.67 -21.10
C ALA A 193 -32.18 4.87 -21.96
N VAL A 194 -32.70 4.96 -23.18
CA VAL A 194 -32.44 6.06 -24.12
C VAL A 194 -33.74 6.73 -24.59
N ASP A 195 -33.66 7.98 -25.04
CA ASP A 195 -34.76 8.69 -25.67
C ASP A 195 -34.94 8.31 -27.16
N GLU A 196 -35.92 8.90 -27.83
CA GLU A 196 -36.19 8.70 -29.27
C GLU A 196 -35.02 9.10 -30.19
N LYS A 197 -34.05 9.89 -29.70
CA LYS A 197 -32.84 10.31 -30.42
C LYS A 197 -31.60 9.47 -30.04
N GLY A 198 -31.72 8.53 -29.10
CA GLY A 198 -30.62 7.73 -28.57
C GLY A 198 -29.82 8.39 -27.43
N LYS A 199 -30.23 9.56 -26.90
CA LYS A 199 -29.58 10.19 -25.73
C LYS A 199 -29.89 9.34 -24.50
N SER A 200 -28.87 9.01 -23.70
CA SER A 200 -29.05 8.24 -22.47
C SER A 200 -29.88 9.03 -21.44
N ILE A 201 -30.96 8.42 -20.95
CA ILE A 201 -31.83 8.92 -19.89
C ILE A 201 -31.38 8.38 -18.53
N LYS A 202 -31.09 7.07 -18.46
CA LYS A 202 -30.69 6.37 -17.22
C LYS A 202 -29.90 5.10 -17.57
N THR A 203 -28.87 4.78 -16.78
CA THR A 203 -28.14 3.52 -16.86
C THR A 203 -28.25 2.78 -15.53
N ILE A 204 -28.46 1.47 -15.57
CA ILE A 204 -28.58 0.59 -14.39
C ILE A 204 -27.65 -0.60 -14.60
N GLN A 205 -26.73 -0.84 -13.66
CA GLN A 205 -25.88 -2.04 -13.66
C GLN A 205 -26.50 -3.09 -12.73
N LYS A 206 -26.67 -4.31 -13.23
CA LYS A 206 -26.99 -5.50 -12.43
C LYS A 206 -25.77 -6.41 -12.43
N LYS A 207 -25.08 -6.51 -11.30
CA LYS A 207 -23.89 -7.34 -11.11
C LYS A 207 -24.24 -8.64 -10.37
N ASN A 208 -23.26 -9.52 -10.25
CA ASN A 208 -23.32 -10.77 -9.49
C ASN A 208 -24.49 -11.68 -9.92
N LEU A 209 -24.76 -11.71 -11.24
CA LEU A 209 -25.83 -12.52 -11.81
C LEU A 209 -25.32 -13.92 -12.13
N GLY A 210 -26.07 -14.95 -11.72
CA GLY A 210 -25.79 -16.32 -12.14
C GLY A 210 -25.77 -16.46 -13.66
N LEU A 211 -24.78 -17.20 -14.18
CA LEU A 211 -24.67 -17.47 -15.61
C LEU A 211 -25.84 -18.34 -16.10
N GLY A 212 -26.26 -18.12 -17.35
CA GLY A 212 -27.48 -18.72 -17.89
C GLY A 212 -28.42 -17.69 -18.54
N VAL A 213 -29.68 -18.07 -18.69
CA VAL A 213 -30.70 -17.23 -19.31
C VAL A 213 -31.20 -16.19 -18.31
N GLN A 214 -31.03 -14.92 -18.64
CA GLN A 214 -31.46 -13.77 -17.85
C GLN A 214 -32.60 -13.05 -18.56
N VAL A 215 -33.66 -12.73 -17.82
CA VAL A 215 -34.82 -12.00 -18.31
C VAL A 215 -34.79 -10.58 -17.76
N ILE A 216 -34.63 -9.60 -18.64
CA ILE A 216 -34.53 -8.18 -18.29
C ILE A 216 -35.83 -7.49 -18.66
N THR A 217 -36.57 -7.03 -17.67
CA THR A 217 -37.69 -6.09 -17.84
C THR A 217 -37.17 -4.67 -17.95
N ALA A 218 -37.80 -3.86 -18.81
CA ALA A 218 -37.54 -2.43 -18.93
C ALA A 218 -37.83 -1.71 -17.61
N PRO A 219 -36.94 -0.82 -17.12
CA PRO A 219 -37.20 -0.06 -15.90
C PRO A 219 -38.34 0.95 -16.10
N GLU A 220 -39.08 1.25 -15.04
CA GLU A 220 -40.01 2.39 -15.03
C GLU A 220 -39.23 3.71 -14.88
N ILE A 221 -39.65 4.73 -15.61
CA ILE A 221 -39.00 6.06 -15.64
C ILE A 221 -40.08 7.13 -15.58
N SER A 222 -40.13 7.88 -14.49
CA SER A 222 -41.09 8.98 -14.28
C SER A 222 -41.01 10.00 -15.41
N GLY A 223 -42.17 10.41 -15.94
CA GLY A 223 -42.24 11.35 -17.07
C GLY A 223 -41.82 10.76 -18.42
N CYS A 224 -41.65 9.44 -18.54
CA CYS A 224 -41.29 8.74 -19.78
C CYS A 224 -42.16 7.51 -20.01
N LYS A 225 -42.61 7.31 -21.25
CA LYS A 225 -43.35 6.14 -21.71
C LYS A 225 -42.43 5.24 -22.53
N LEU A 226 -42.33 3.96 -22.17
CA LEU A 226 -41.60 2.97 -22.95
C LEU A 226 -42.20 2.82 -24.36
N ILE A 227 -41.34 2.74 -25.38
CA ILE A 227 -41.73 2.46 -26.77
C ILE A 227 -41.01 1.25 -27.39
N SER A 228 -39.92 0.75 -26.79
CA SER A 228 -39.31 -0.53 -27.17
C SER A 228 -40.03 -1.73 -26.56
N THR A 229 -39.60 -2.95 -26.88
CA THR A 229 -40.06 -4.18 -26.22
C THR A 229 -39.84 -4.11 -24.70
N PRO A 230 -40.82 -4.48 -23.85
CA PRO A 230 -40.73 -4.34 -22.39
C PRO A 230 -39.88 -5.42 -21.71
N VAL A 231 -39.58 -6.51 -22.41
CA VAL A 231 -38.77 -7.61 -21.89
C VAL A 231 -37.77 -8.05 -22.94
N VAL A 232 -36.51 -8.25 -22.54
CA VAL A 232 -35.43 -8.78 -23.37
C VAL A 232 -34.80 -9.96 -22.64
N THR A 233 -34.72 -11.10 -23.32
CA THR A 233 -34.04 -12.30 -22.82
C THR A 233 -32.63 -12.36 -23.39
N ILE A 234 -31.64 -12.55 -22.53
CA ILE A 234 -30.24 -12.71 -22.93
C ILE A 234 -29.62 -13.95 -22.26
N TRP A 235 -28.49 -14.42 -22.77
CA TRP A 235 -27.75 -15.55 -22.19
C TRP A 235 -26.36 -15.08 -21.77
N LEU A 236 -26.12 -15.05 -20.45
CA LEU A 236 -24.78 -14.82 -19.88
C LEU A 236 -23.98 -16.13 -19.90
N LYS A 237 -22.72 -16.05 -20.34
CA LYS A 237 -21.79 -17.18 -20.42
C LYS A 237 -20.45 -16.76 -19.79
N PRO A 238 -19.57 -17.68 -19.34
CA PRO A 238 -18.32 -17.28 -18.68
C PRO A 238 -17.42 -16.41 -19.58
N ALA A 239 -17.33 -16.73 -20.88
CA ALA A 239 -16.56 -15.98 -21.87
C ALA A 239 -17.26 -14.70 -22.39
N ASP A 240 -18.46 -14.40 -21.90
CA ASP A 240 -19.34 -13.32 -22.38
C ASP A 240 -20.25 -12.90 -21.22
N SER A 241 -19.60 -12.62 -20.08
CA SER A 241 -20.23 -12.43 -18.79
C SER A 241 -20.82 -11.03 -18.62
N VAL A 242 -20.47 -10.07 -19.48
CA VAL A 242 -20.98 -8.69 -19.45
C VAL A 242 -21.84 -8.42 -20.69
N LYS A 243 -23.12 -8.10 -20.48
CA LYS A 243 -24.05 -7.75 -21.56
C LYS A 243 -24.63 -6.35 -21.43
N LYS A 244 -24.96 -5.74 -22.58
CA LYS A 244 -25.66 -4.45 -22.65
C LYS A 244 -27.05 -4.67 -23.23
N VAL A 245 -28.07 -4.12 -22.57
CA VAL A 245 -29.48 -4.17 -23.01
C VAL A 245 -30.00 -2.74 -23.08
N THR A 246 -30.57 -2.34 -24.21
CA THR A 246 -31.06 -0.97 -24.42
C THR A 246 -32.58 -0.95 -24.53
N PHE A 247 -33.22 -0.02 -23.81
CA PHE A 247 -34.66 0.26 -23.90
C PHE A 247 -34.88 1.70 -24.34
N THR A 248 -35.87 1.93 -25.21
CA THR A 248 -36.17 3.24 -25.79
C THR A 248 -37.46 3.80 -25.22
N TYR A 249 -37.44 5.07 -24.84
CA TYR A 249 -38.55 5.77 -24.20
C TYR A 249 -38.88 7.07 -24.95
N LYS A 250 -40.14 7.47 -24.87
CA LYS A 250 -40.67 8.75 -25.30
C LYS A 250 -41.02 9.60 -24.09
N LEU A 251 -40.67 10.88 -24.10
CA LEU A 251 -41.06 11.82 -23.04
C LEU A 251 -42.58 11.98 -22.97
N ASP A 252 -43.16 11.84 -21.78
CA ASP A 252 -44.55 12.16 -21.52
C ASP A 252 -44.67 13.63 -21.10
N MET A 253 -45.02 14.46 -22.07
CA MET A 253 -45.23 15.90 -21.88
C MET A 253 -46.46 16.23 -21.02
N ASN A 254 -47.34 15.27 -20.77
CA ASN A 254 -48.53 15.46 -19.92
C ASN A 254 -48.25 15.12 -18.43
N TRP A 255 -47.05 14.63 -18.10
CA TRP A 255 -46.69 14.33 -16.72
C TRP A 255 -46.61 15.60 -15.85
N GLY A 256 -47.33 15.61 -14.73
CA GLY A 256 -47.54 16.81 -13.88
C GLY A 256 -46.26 17.50 -13.41
N GLY A 257 -45.20 16.73 -13.15
CA GLY A 257 -43.91 17.26 -12.68
C GLY A 257 -43.28 18.29 -13.61
N TRP A 258 -43.51 18.22 -14.94
CA TRP A 258 -43.05 19.25 -15.88
C TRP A 258 -43.67 20.62 -15.59
N LYS A 259 -44.98 20.62 -15.29
CA LYS A 259 -45.75 21.84 -15.03
C LYS A 259 -45.45 22.41 -13.64
N GLU A 260 -45.19 21.54 -12.67
CA GLU A 260 -44.79 21.91 -11.31
C GLU A 260 -43.41 22.55 -11.29
N ALA A 261 -42.41 21.92 -11.91
CA ALA A 261 -41.05 22.46 -12.02
C ALA A 261 -41.02 23.79 -12.78
N GLU A 262 -41.75 23.90 -13.90
CA GLU A 262 -41.85 25.14 -14.67
C GLU A 262 -42.52 26.27 -13.89
N LYS A 263 -43.54 25.96 -13.08
CA LYS A 263 -44.18 26.91 -12.15
C LYS A 263 -43.23 27.33 -11.01
N ALA A 264 -42.46 26.40 -10.46
CA ALA A 264 -41.48 26.71 -9.41
C ALA A 264 -40.37 27.66 -9.92
N VAL A 265 -39.84 27.44 -11.12
CA VAL A 265 -38.88 28.36 -11.77
C VAL A 265 -39.48 29.75 -11.98
N GLN A 266 -40.75 29.85 -12.39
CA GLN A 266 -41.44 31.14 -12.51
C GLN A 266 -41.69 31.84 -11.15
N GLU A 267 -41.89 31.09 -10.07
CA GLU A 267 -42.00 31.64 -8.71
C GLU A 267 -40.64 32.12 -8.20
N ALA A 268 -39.57 31.37 -8.46
CA ALA A 268 -38.19 31.78 -8.17
C ALA A 268 -37.83 33.08 -8.90
N GLU A 269 -38.11 33.18 -10.19
CA GLU A 269 -37.86 34.40 -10.97
C GLU A 269 -38.58 35.63 -10.39
N LYS A 270 -39.84 35.48 -9.97
CA LYS A 270 -40.59 36.57 -9.31
C LYS A 270 -39.93 37.01 -8.00
N LYS A 271 -39.38 36.08 -7.21
CA LYS A 271 -38.69 36.42 -5.95
C LYS A 271 -37.32 37.05 -6.19
N VAL A 272 -36.54 36.56 -7.16
CA VAL A 272 -35.29 37.20 -7.58
C VAL A 272 -35.54 38.63 -8.03
N LYS A 273 -36.58 38.87 -8.84
CA LYS A 273 -36.95 40.23 -9.27
C LYS A 273 -37.32 41.15 -8.10
N VAL A 274 -38.05 40.66 -7.10
CA VAL A 274 -38.34 41.43 -5.87
C VAL A 274 -37.06 41.77 -5.10
N ALA A 275 -36.09 40.86 -5.04
CA ALA A 275 -34.79 41.12 -4.40
C ALA A 275 -33.89 42.08 -5.21
N GLU A 276 -33.98 42.07 -6.54
CA GLU A 276 -33.31 43.05 -7.42
C GLU A 276 -33.90 44.46 -7.26
N GLU A 277 -35.23 44.58 -7.15
CA GLU A 277 -35.92 45.86 -6.98
C GLU A 277 -35.83 46.42 -5.54
N HIS A 278 -35.81 45.54 -4.53
CA HIS A 278 -35.80 45.88 -3.11
C HIS A 278 -34.75 45.04 -2.36
N PRO A 279 -33.46 45.43 -2.41
CA PRO A 279 -32.34 44.63 -1.93
C PRO A 279 -32.23 44.61 -0.39
N THR A 280 -33.04 43.77 0.25
CA THR A 280 -32.97 43.46 1.68
C THR A 280 -32.47 42.03 1.91
N LYS A 281 -31.91 41.76 3.10
CA LYS A 281 -31.48 40.41 3.51
C LYS A 281 -32.63 39.40 3.39
N GLU A 282 -33.81 39.75 3.92
CA GLU A 282 -35.01 38.92 3.89
C GLU A 282 -35.49 38.60 2.46
N ASN A 283 -35.45 39.57 1.54
CA ASN A 283 -35.84 39.34 0.14
C ASN A 283 -34.84 38.42 -0.57
N LYS A 284 -33.53 38.58 -0.29
CA LYS A 284 -32.47 37.73 -0.85
C LYS A 284 -32.59 36.28 -0.37
N GLU A 285 -32.86 36.06 0.92
CA GLU A 285 -33.11 34.74 1.50
C GLU A 285 -34.38 34.07 0.92
N LYS A 286 -35.49 34.81 0.81
CA LYS A 286 -36.74 34.32 0.19
C LYS A 286 -36.60 33.99 -1.29
N ALA A 287 -35.72 34.68 -2.01
CA ALA A 287 -35.39 34.36 -3.39
C ALA A 287 -34.55 33.09 -3.49
N GLN A 288 -33.52 32.95 -2.64
CA GLN A 288 -32.67 31.76 -2.60
C GLN A 288 -33.49 30.49 -2.35
N ALA A 289 -34.33 30.49 -1.31
CA ALA A 289 -35.18 29.34 -0.97
C ALA A 289 -36.08 28.88 -2.14
N LYS A 290 -36.57 29.80 -2.98
CA LYS A 290 -37.36 29.47 -4.17
C LYS A 290 -36.53 28.99 -5.35
N ILE A 291 -35.28 29.44 -5.50
CA ILE A 291 -34.33 28.85 -6.47
C ILE A 291 -34.03 27.40 -6.08
N ASP A 292 -33.84 27.13 -4.79
CA ASP A 292 -33.56 25.79 -4.28
C ASP A 292 -34.76 24.84 -4.46
N GLU A 293 -35.98 25.26 -4.11
CA GLU A 293 -37.22 24.52 -4.40
C GLU A 293 -37.38 24.21 -5.89
N ALA A 294 -37.09 25.17 -6.78
CA ALA A 294 -37.13 24.96 -8.21
C ALA A 294 -36.06 23.97 -8.70
N ARG A 295 -34.86 24.00 -8.12
CA ARG A 295 -33.75 23.10 -8.42
C ARG A 295 -34.07 21.66 -8.06
N ASP A 296 -34.59 21.42 -6.86
CA ASP A 296 -34.99 20.08 -6.40
C ASP A 296 -36.09 19.46 -7.27
N LEU A 297 -37.03 20.28 -7.77
CA LEU A 297 -38.10 19.85 -8.68
C LEU A 297 -37.57 19.58 -10.10
N VAL A 298 -36.67 20.42 -10.61
CA VAL A 298 -36.06 20.22 -11.94
C VAL A 298 -35.12 19.02 -11.95
N GLU A 299 -34.41 18.73 -10.87
CA GLU A 299 -33.52 17.58 -10.77
C GLU A 299 -34.27 16.24 -10.89
N LYS A 300 -35.51 16.17 -10.39
CA LYS A 300 -36.40 15.01 -10.47
C LYS A 300 -36.99 14.75 -11.87
N LEU A 301 -36.86 15.70 -12.82
CA LEU A 301 -37.32 15.51 -14.20
C LEU A 301 -36.42 14.50 -14.94
N PRO A 302 -36.92 13.70 -15.89
CA PRO A 302 -36.07 12.86 -16.72
C PRO A 302 -35.19 13.72 -17.66
N GLY A 303 -34.04 13.19 -18.07
CA GLY A 303 -33.08 13.90 -18.92
C GLY A 303 -33.69 14.30 -20.26
N SER A 304 -33.73 15.60 -20.57
CA SER A 304 -34.29 16.14 -21.81
C SER A 304 -33.77 17.55 -22.10
N GLU A 305 -33.91 18.00 -23.35
CA GLU A 305 -33.63 19.39 -23.74
C GLU A 305 -34.42 20.42 -22.89
N LYS A 306 -35.64 20.08 -22.46
CA LYS A 306 -36.45 20.94 -21.58
C LYS A 306 -35.90 21.00 -20.15
N LYS A 307 -35.38 19.88 -19.62
CA LYS A 307 -34.67 19.87 -18.31
C LYS A 307 -33.40 20.72 -18.40
N ASP A 308 -32.64 20.58 -19.48
CA ASP A 308 -31.42 21.34 -19.73
C ASP A 308 -31.72 22.86 -19.81
N GLU A 309 -32.83 23.27 -20.44
CA GLU A 309 -33.30 24.66 -20.48
C GLU A 309 -33.74 25.20 -19.11
N LEU A 310 -34.47 24.42 -18.31
CA LEU A 310 -34.88 24.81 -16.95
C LEU A 310 -33.68 24.97 -16.01
N ASN A 311 -32.70 24.05 -16.10
CA ASN A 311 -31.42 24.16 -15.38
C ASN A 311 -30.65 25.45 -15.77
N LYS A 312 -30.66 25.83 -17.06
CA LYS A 312 -30.05 27.08 -17.52
C LYS A 312 -30.73 28.31 -16.89
N LYS A 313 -32.07 28.33 -16.86
CA LYS A 313 -32.85 29.41 -16.21
C LYS A 313 -32.57 29.51 -14.72
N ILE A 314 -32.52 28.39 -14.00
CA ILE A 314 -32.16 28.34 -12.57
C ILE A 314 -30.76 28.93 -12.34
N LYS A 315 -29.78 28.57 -13.17
CA LYS A 315 -28.43 29.15 -13.09
C LYS A 315 -28.42 30.66 -13.33
N GLU A 316 -29.14 31.14 -14.35
CA GLU A 316 -29.27 32.58 -14.63
C GLU A 316 -29.94 33.34 -13.47
N LEU A 317 -30.91 32.74 -12.78
CA LEU A 317 -31.54 33.29 -11.58
C LEU A 317 -30.58 33.35 -10.38
N GLN A 318 -29.75 32.32 -10.17
CA GLN A 318 -28.72 32.32 -9.15
C GLN A 318 -27.65 33.39 -9.43
N ASP A 319 -27.18 33.50 -10.67
CA ASP A 319 -26.20 34.51 -11.10
C ASP A 319 -26.75 35.95 -10.97
N ARG A 320 -28.05 36.14 -11.16
CA ARG A 320 -28.77 37.41 -10.87
C ARG A 320 -28.82 37.70 -9.37
N LEU A 321 -29.27 36.74 -8.57
CA LEU A 321 -29.40 36.91 -7.12
C LEU A 321 -28.05 37.19 -6.43
N ASN A 322 -26.98 36.54 -6.90
CA ASN A 322 -25.63 36.76 -6.41
C ASN A 322 -25.16 38.23 -6.58
N LYS A 323 -25.62 38.92 -7.63
CA LYS A 323 -25.28 40.33 -7.93
C LYS A 323 -26.05 41.36 -7.09
N VAL A 324 -27.07 40.94 -6.32
CA VAL A 324 -27.84 41.84 -5.46
C VAL A 324 -26.99 42.26 -4.25
N ILE A 325 -26.61 43.53 -4.20
CA ILE A 325 -25.86 44.15 -3.11
C ILE A 325 -26.84 44.81 -2.13
N ILE A 326 -26.74 44.48 -0.85
CA ILE A 326 -27.53 45.10 0.22
C ILE A 326 -26.78 46.35 0.72
N PRO A 327 -27.40 47.55 0.74
CA PRO A 327 -26.76 48.75 1.30
C PRO A 327 -26.60 48.64 2.82
N ASN A 328 -25.42 49.01 3.35
CA ASN A 328 -25.23 49.14 4.81
C ASN A 328 -25.93 50.40 5.34
N GLU A 329 -26.82 50.23 6.32
CA GLU A 329 -27.28 51.33 7.19
C GLU A 329 -26.24 51.58 8.29
N GLU A 330 -25.21 52.38 8.00
CA GLU A 330 -24.34 52.89 9.06
C GLU A 330 -23.78 54.28 8.73
N ASN A 331 -24.58 55.31 9.00
CA ASN A 331 -24.13 56.64 9.47
C ASN A 331 -25.31 57.57 9.80
N ILE A 332 -25.11 58.45 10.80
CA ILE A 332 -25.94 59.58 11.30
C ILE A 332 -26.62 59.36 12.67
N ARG A 333 -25.84 59.48 13.77
CA ARG A 333 -26.01 60.53 14.84
C ARG A 333 -25.11 60.33 16.08
N ILE A 334 -23.92 60.92 16.02
CA ILE A 334 -23.34 61.91 16.95
C ILE A 334 -23.84 61.92 18.42
N LYS A 335 -22.91 61.60 19.35
CA LYS A 335 -22.59 62.24 20.67
C LYS A 335 -23.68 62.44 21.76
N ASP A 336 -23.34 62.80 23.00
CA ASP A 336 -22.05 62.86 23.72
C ASP A 336 -22.02 61.65 24.72
N ASP A 337 -21.10 61.42 25.65
CA ASP A 337 -19.99 62.21 26.21
C ASP A 337 -18.86 61.28 26.72
N ILE A 338 -17.89 61.81 27.47
CA ILE A 338 -16.77 61.12 28.11
C ILE A 338 -16.79 61.38 29.63
N ASP A 339 -16.75 60.34 30.47
CA ASP A 339 -15.96 60.40 31.71
C ASP A 339 -15.48 59.02 32.19
N ASN A 340 -14.58 59.04 33.16
CA ASN A 340 -13.55 58.02 33.38
C ASN A 340 -13.84 57.01 34.51
N ASN A 341 -13.02 55.96 34.48
CA ASN A 341 -12.38 55.26 35.60
C ASN A 341 -12.98 53.98 36.22
N LYS A 342 -12.08 52.98 36.19
CA LYS A 342 -11.76 51.93 37.18
C LYS A 342 -12.55 50.62 37.21
N GLU A 343 -11.78 49.55 36.95
CA GLU A 343 -11.57 48.37 37.80
C GLU A 343 -12.70 48.02 38.79
N GLU A 344 -13.33 46.86 38.59
CA GLU A 344 -13.01 45.64 39.37
C GLU A 344 -13.58 44.38 38.68
N ASP A 345 -13.13 43.20 39.12
CA ASP A 345 -13.48 41.89 38.58
C ASP A 345 -14.97 41.55 38.69
N GLU A 346 -15.49 40.76 37.72
CA GLU A 346 -15.92 39.36 37.95
C GLU A 346 -16.78 38.79 36.78
N ASN A 347 -16.50 37.53 36.44
CA ASN A 347 -17.45 36.52 35.94
C ASN A 347 -18.47 36.90 34.83
N LYS A 348 -18.11 36.61 33.56
CA LYS A 348 -18.60 35.40 32.84
C LYS A 348 -18.00 35.25 31.44
N SER A 349 -17.40 34.09 31.18
CA SER A 349 -17.07 33.63 29.83
C SER A 349 -18.35 33.21 29.09
N GLU A 350 -18.92 34.09 28.27
CA GLU A 350 -19.98 33.68 27.33
C GLU A 350 -19.39 32.75 26.26
N THR A 351 -19.78 31.48 26.32
CA THR A 351 -19.40 30.47 25.32
C THR A 351 -20.17 30.71 24.03
N SER A 352 -19.49 31.21 23.00
CA SER A 352 -20.03 31.22 21.64
C SER A 352 -20.30 29.78 21.18
N LYS A 353 -21.54 29.53 20.73
CA LYS A 353 -21.96 28.22 20.21
C LYS A 353 -21.16 27.91 18.93
N PRO A 354 -20.53 26.72 18.79
CA PRO A 354 -19.68 26.41 17.65
C PRO A 354 -20.46 26.35 16.33
N GLU A 355 -19.82 26.71 15.21
CA GLU A 355 -20.51 26.71 13.91
C GLU A 355 -20.64 25.30 13.32
N LEU A 356 -21.77 25.05 12.64
CA LEU A 356 -22.02 23.82 11.87
C LEU A 356 -22.08 24.02 10.35
N LYS A 357 -22.10 25.27 9.86
CA LYS A 357 -22.23 25.56 8.43
C LYS A 357 -20.90 26.08 7.90
N ASN A 358 -20.50 25.62 6.71
CA ASN A 358 -19.23 25.99 6.07
C ASN A 358 -17.98 25.68 6.91
N ILE A 359 -18.04 24.69 7.82
CA ILE A 359 -16.91 24.22 8.62
C ILE A 359 -15.72 23.96 7.69
N SER A 360 -14.57 24.57 7.96
CA SER A 360 -13.40 24.35 7.10
C SER A 360 -12.91 22.93 7.24
N LEU A 361 -12.22 22.47 6.18
CA LEU A 361 -11.65 21.13 6.17
C LEU A 361 -10.64 20.90 7.33
N ASN A 362 -10.03 21.95 7.88
CA ASN A 362 -9.10 21.80 9.02
C ASN A 362 -9.80 21.70 10.38
N GLU A 363 -11.01 22.25 10.52
CA GLU A 363 -11.81 22.24 11.75
C GLU A 363 -12.64 20.96 11.89
N PHE A 364 -12.83 20.18 10.81
CA PHE A 364 -13.58 18.92 10.84
C PHE A 364 -12.65 17.70 10.66
N VAL A 365 -12.44 16.94 11.73
CA VAL A 365 -11.60 15.72 11.72
C VAL A 365 -12.37 14.54 11.13
N ALA A 366 -12.50 14.53 9.80
CA ALA A 366 -12.83 13.34 9.04
C ALA A 366 -11.92 13.23 7.81
N ARG A 367 -11.06 12.22 7.81
CA ARG A 367 -10.10 11.98 6.73
C ARG A 367 -10.78 11.88 5.36
N TRP A 368 -11.93 11.22 5.29
CA TRP A 368 -12.71 11.11 4.06
C TRP A 368 -13.53 12.37 3.78
N LYS A 369 -13.32 12.96 2.60
CA LYS A 369 -14.08 14.11 2.12
C LYS A 369 -15.56 13.76 1.89
N GLY A 370 -16.44 14.63 2.40
CA GLY A 370 -17.89 14.52 2.25
C GLY A 370 -18.57 14.23 3.59
N HIS A 371 -18.99 15.29 4.28
CA HIS A 371 -19.85 15.21 5.45
C HIS A 371 -21.11 16.04 5.21
N GLU A 372 -22.23 15.66 5.84
CA GLU A 372 -23.48 16.43 5.84
C GLU A 372 -23.97 16.59 7.28
N VAL A 373 -24.43 17.79 7.63
CA VAL A 373 -24.93 18.09 8.99
C VAL A 373 -26.32 17.48 9.18
N LEU A 374 -26.50 16.66 10.21
CA LEU A 374 -27.79 16.03 10.54
C LEU A 374 -28.55 16.81 11.62
N SER A 375 -27.86 17.19 12.70
CA SER A 375 -28.41 18.01 13.79
C SER A 375 -28.48 19.47 13.36
N PRO A 376 -29.65 20.15 13.45
CA PRO A 376 -29.82 21.51 12.92
C PRO A 376 -28.92 22.55 13.59
N GLU A 377 -28.55 22.31 14.85
CA GLU A 377 -27.65 23.13 15.66
C GLU A 377 -26.82 22.23 16.59
N PRO A 378 -25.70 22.72 17.16
CA PRO A 378 -25.01 22.02 18.24
C PRO A 378 -25.92 21.80 19.46
N ILE A 379 -25.77 20.63 20.06
CA ILE A 379 -26.47 20.19 21.26
C ILE A 379 -25.49 20.30 22.42
N LEU A 380 -25.80 21.09 23.44
CA LEU A 380 -25.02 21.12 24.68
C LEU A 380 -25.44 19.91 25.53
N ILE A 381 -24.48 19.10 25.94
CA ILE A 381 -24.68 17.94 26.80
C ILE A 381 -23.96 18.17 28.13
N GLU A 382 -24.66 17.94 29.23
CA GLU A 382 -24.11 17.98 30.58
C GLU A 382 -23.91 16.54 31.05
N ASN A 383 -22.64 16.09 31.08
CA ASN A 383 -22.16 14.78 31.56
C ASN A 383 -23.17 13.62 31.43
N SER A 384 -23.57 13.32 30.20
CA SER A 384 -24.54 12.28 29.89
C SER A 384 -24.35 11.79 28.45
N LYS A 385 -24.97 10.66 28.09
CA LYS A 385 -24.96 10.19 26.71
C LYS A 385 -25.73 11.13 25.78
N ALA A 386 -25.08 11.56 24.71
CA ALA A 386 -25.77 12.23 23.62
C ALA A 386 -26.64 11.21 22.87
N THR A 387 -27.88 11.59 22.55
CA THR A 387 -28.78 10.82 21.68
C THR A 387 -29.39 11.72 20.61
N TYR A 388 -29.58 11.19 19.40
CA TYR A 388 -30.19 11.92 18.30
C TYR A 388 -31.02 10.97 17.44
N GLU A 389 -32.23 11.40 17.10
CA GLU A 389 -33.17 10.65 16.26
C GLU A 389 -33.15 11.22 14.83
N LEU A 390 -32.99 10.32 13.88
CA LEU A 390 -32.80 10.58 12.46
C LEU A 390 -34.16 10.53 11.77
N GLN A 391 -34.39 11.47 10.86
CA GLN A 391 -35.59 11.44 10.03
C GLN A 391 -35.43 10.32 8.99
N GLU A 392 -36.48 9.51 8.80
CA GLU A 392 -36.44 8.28 7.98
C GLU A 392 -36.02 8.55 6.51
N ASP A 393 -36.42 9.69 5.96
CA ASP A 393 -36.01 10.20 4.65
C ASP A 393 -34.51 10.52 4.60
N LYS A 394 -33.95 11.15 5.63
CA LYS A 394 -32.51 11.37 5.77
C LYS A 394 -31.73 10.06 5.89
N VAL A 395 -32.24 9.06 6.60
CA VAL A 395 -31.60 7.74 6.70
C VAL A 395 -31.49 7.10 5.32
N TYR A 396 -32.56 7.11 4.53
CA TYR A 396 -32.53 6.60 3.16
C TYR A 396 -31.54 7.36 2.26
N ILE A 397 -31.54 8.69 2.30
CA ILE A 397 -30.64 9.54 1.50
C ILE A 397 -29.17 9.35 1.90
N MET A 398 -28.85 9.21 3.19
CA MET A 398 -27.49 8.90 3.66
C MET A 398 -27.00 7.55 3.13
N ASN A 399 -27.84 6.53 3.20
CA ASN A 399 -27.50 5.17 2.76
C ASN A 399 -27.24 5.12 1.24
N GLU A 400 -28.06 5.80 0.42
CA GLU A 400 -27.83 5.95 -1.03
C GLU A 400 -26.51 6.69 -1.35
N LYS A 401 -26.07 7.61 -0.48
CA LYS A 401 -24.78 8.32 -0.59
C LYS A 401 -23.59 7.54 -0.01
N GLY A 402 -23.81 6.38 0.63
CA GLY A 402 -22.76 5.64 1.34
C GLY A 402 -22.21 6.37 2.57
N LEU A 403 -23.04 7.20 3.21
CA LEU A 403 -22.72 7.89 4.47
C LEU A 403 -23.35 7.16 5.65
N SER A 404 -22.78 7.33 6.84
CA SER A 404 -23.31 6.82 8.10
C SER A 404 -23.39 7.92 9.16
N PRO A 405 -24.38 7.89 10.05
CA PRO A 405 -24.52 8.88 11.12
C PRO A 405 -23.45 8.66 12.21
N ARG A 406 -22.83 9.74 12.67
CA ARG A 406 -21.86 9.74 13.79
C ARG A 406 -21.96 11.05 14.58
N PHE A 407 -21.78 10.97 15.90
CA PHE A 407 -21.58 12.16 16.71
C PHE A 407 -20.16 12.70 16.61
N TYR A 408 -20.04 14.02 16.61
CA TYR A 408 -18.78 14.75 16.79
C TYR A 408 -18.93 15.68 17.98
N GLU A 409 -17.83 15.90 18.69
CA GLU A 409 -17.70 16.82 19.82
C GLU A 409 -16.86 18.02 19.40
N TRP A 410 -17.25 19.22 19.84
CA TRP A 410 -16.44 20.42 19.65
C TRP A 410 -15.35 20.48 20.71
N ASN A 411 -14.16 20.04 20.33
CA ASN A 411 -12.97 20.21 21.12
C ASN A 411 -12.54 21.68 21.10
N LYS A 412 -12.80 22.38 22.21
CA LYS A 412 -12.50 23.81 22.34
C LYS A 412 -11.01 24.13 22.35
N GLU A 413 -10.17 23.25 22.90
CA GLU A 413 -8.72 23.47 23.01
C GLU A 413 -8.00 23.27 21.68
N LYS A 414 -8.47 22.29 20.88
CA LYS A 414 -7.91 21.98 19.56
C LYS A 414 -8.66 22.67 18.40
N GLU A 415 -9.68 23.48 18.72
CA GLU A 415 -10.59 24.19 17.80
C GLU A 415 -11.14 23.29 16.67
N LYS A 416 -11.59 22.08 17.03
CA LYS A 416 -11.96 21.03 16.08
C LYS A 416 -13.21 20.26 16.49
N TRP A 417 -14.02 19.92 15.50
CA TRP A 417 -15.00 18.83 15.59
C TRP A 417 -14.28 17.49 15.49
N VAL A 418 -14.29 16.72 16.58
CA VAL A 418 -13.64 15.41 16.70
C VAL A 418 -14.67 14.30 16.84
N ALA A 419 -14.45 13.19 16.14
CA ALA A 419 -15.39 12.08 16.04
C ALA A 419 -15.56 11.34 17.38
N LEU A 420 -16.79 11.18 17.85
CA LEU A 420 -17.14 10.40 19.04
C LEU A 420 -17.45 8.93 18.70
N ALA A 421 -17.21 8.04 19.67
CA ALA A 421 -17.70 6.67 19.60
C ALA A 421 -19.24 6.66 19.67
N THR A 422 -19.89 6.18 18.61
CA THR A 422 -21.32 6.29 18.35
C THR A 422 -21.92 4.93 18.03
N LYS A 423 -22.93 4.51 18.81
CA LYS A 423 -23.82 3.40 18.49
C LYS A 423 -24.87 3.85 17.50
N ILE A 424 -25.23 2.97 16.57
CA ILE A 424 -26.26 3.20 15.56
C ILE A 424 -27.29 2.07 15.70
N ASP A 425 -28.53 2.42 16.03
CA ASP A 425 -29.69 1.51 16.02
C ASP A 425 -30.75 2.10 15.09
N LYS A 426 -30.74 1.65 13.84
CA LYS A 426 -31.63 2.10 12.75
C LYS A 426 -31.65 3.62 12.54
N ASP A 427 -32.65 4.28 13.11
CA ASP A 427 -32.97 5.70 13.05
C ASP A 427 -32.50 6.46 14.30
N LYS A 428 -31.81 5.82 15.25
CA LYS A 428 -31.27 6.46 16.45
C LYS A 428 -29.77 6.27 16.58
N ILE A 429 -29.07 7.33 17.01
CA ILE A 429 -27.68 7.25 17.45
C ILE A 429 -27.53 7.61 18.93
N GLU A 430 -26.56 6.98 19.60
CA GLU A 430 -26.21 7.16 21.03
C GLU A 430 -24.68 7.15 21.19
N THR A 431 -24.09 7.98 22.05
CA THR A 431 -22.66 7.85 22.40
C THR A 431 -22.38 6.64 23.29
N TYR A 432 -21.23 5.97 23.11
CA TYR A 432 -20.88 4.80 23.94
C TYR A 432 -20.68 5.18 25.42
N LYS A 433 -20.00 6.30 25.67
CA LYS A 433 -19.73 6.91 26.97
C LYS A 433 -20.61 8.16 27.16
N ASP A 434 -20.73 8.63 28.40
CA ASP A 434 -21.20 9.99 28.69
C ASP A 434 -20.20 11.03 28.13
N VAL A 435 -20.71 12.20 27.75
CA VAL A 435 -19.94 13.31 27.16
C VAL A 435 -20.36 14.64 27.78
N GLU A 436 -19.50 15.66 27.71
CA GLU A 436 -19.74 16.98 28.30
C GLU A 436 -19.25 18.08 27.36
N GLY A 437 -20.16 18.95 26.92
CA GLY A 437 -19.86 20.02 25.96
C GLY A 437 -20.79 19.99 24.75
N TYR A 438 -20.37 20.67 23.67
CA TYR A 438 -21.16 20.76 22.44
C TYR A 438 -20.91 19.56 21.54
N VAL A 439 -21.97 18.82 21.22
CA VAL A 439 -21.96 17.74 20.24
C VAL A 439 -22.86 18.05 19.04
N ALA A 440 -22.59 17.42 17.91
CA ALA A 440 -23.44 17.48 16.74
C ALA A 440 -23.44 16.14 15.98
N ALA A 441 -24.56 15.83 15.33
CA ALA A 441 -24.70 14.64 14.50
C ALA A 441 -24.36 14.97 13.05
N PHE A 442 -23.50 14.17 12.45
CA PHE A 442 -23.06 14.30 11.05
C PHE A 442 -23.24 12.99 10.30
N ALA A 443 -23.59 13.07 9.03
CA ALA A 443 -23.47 11.98 8.08
C ALA A 443 -22.05 12.01 7.53
N VAL A 444 -21.27 10.95 7.74
CA VAL A 444 -19.86 10.86 7.31
C VAL A 444 -19.60 9.57 6.56
N LYS A 445 -18.66 9.60 5.61
CA LYS A 445 -18.16 8.38 5.00
C LYS A 445 -17.28 7.64 6.02
N GLN A 446 -17.54 6.35 6.22
CA GLN A 446 -16.74 5.46 7.08
C GLN A 446 -17.01 3.99 6.69
N PRO A 447 -16.07 3.05 6.92
CA PRO A 447 -16.35 1.62 6.80
C PRO A 447 -17.32 1.16 7.88
N ASN A 448 -18.07 0.09 7.57
CA ASN A 448 -18.89 -0.65 8.52
C ASN A 448 -18.25 -2.02 8.74
N PHE A 449 -17.96 -2.38 9.99
CA PHE A 449 -17.25 -3.61 10.35
C PHE A 449 -18.23 -4.72 10.74
N SER A 450 -18.41 -5.70 9.87
CA SER A 450 -19.41 -6.78 10.04
C SER A 450 -19.10 -7.72 11.22
N ASP A 451 -17.86 -7.73 11.71
CA ASP A 451 -17.35 -8.53 12.81
C ASP A 451 -17.36 -7.81 14.18
N ILE A 452 -17.87 -6.57 14.25
CA ILE A 452 -18.08 -5.82 15.51
C ILE A 452 -19.58 -5.77 15.82
N LYS A 453 -20.01 -6.18 17.02
CA LYS A 453 -21.43 -6.23 17.42
C LYS A 453 -21.85 -5.11 18.37
N GLY A 454 -20.90 -4.35 18.92
CA GLY A 454 -21.16 -3.18 19.77
C GLY A 454 -21.25 -3.49 21.27
N SER A 455 -21.05 -4.75 21.65
CA SER A 455 -21.09 -5.24 23.04
C SER A 455 -19.74 -5.75 23.56
N GLU A 456 -18.75 -5.86 22.67
CA GLU A 456 -17.38 -6.25 22.97
C GLU A 456 -16.65 -5.15 23.75
N TRP A 457 -15.66 -5.54 24.58
CA TRP A 457 -14.91 -4.59 25.42
C TRP A 457 -14.20 -3.50 24.61
N TYR A 458 -13.79 -3.80 23.38
CA TYR A 458 -13.13 -2.88 22.45
C TYR A 458 -14.10 -2.10 21.56
N ALA A 459 -15.42 -2.39 21.57
CA ALA A 459 -16.34 -1.82 20.59
C ALA A 459 -16.32 -0.29 20.55
N SER A 460 -16.27 0.35 21.72
CA SER A 460 -16.15 1.82 21.86
C SER A 460 -14.83 2.37 21.28
N THR A 461 -13.69 1.73 21.56
CA THR A 461 -12.38 2.21 21.10
C THR A 461 -12.15 1.94 19.61
N THR A 462 -12.62 0.79 19.10
CA THR A 462 -12.60 0.50 17.66
C THR A 462 -13.53 1.40 16.86
N ASP A 463 -14.66 1.82 17.43
CA ASP A 463 -15.57 2.76 16.79
C ASP A 463 -15.05 4.21 16.86
N ARG A 464 -14.42 4.63 17.97
CA ARG A 464 -13.66 5.91 18.03
C ARG A 464 -12.59 5.95 16.94
N ALA A 465 -11.82 4.87 16.80
CA ALA A 465 -10.80 4.73 15.75
C ALA A 465 -11.38 4.78 14.32
N ASN A 466 -12.59 4.26 14.13
CA ASN A 466 -13.32 4.34 12.86
C ASN A 466 -13.72 5.78 12.54
N GLY A 467 -14.28 6.50 13.52
CA GLY A 467 -14.64 7.91 13.39
C GLY A 467 -13.45 8.84 13.12
N LEU A 468 -12.31 8.56 13.74
CA LEU A 468 -11.02 9.22 13.44
C LEU A 468 -10.40 8.78 12.11
N ALA A 469 -11.06 7.88 11.36
CA ALA A 469 -10.64 7.33 10.08
C ALA A 469 -9.24 6.68 10.07
N MET A 470 -8.76 6.26 11.25
CA MET A 470 -7.49 5.57 11.45
C MET A 470 -7.52 4.17 10.83
N VAL A 471 -8.68 3.51 10.87
CA VAL A 471 -8.88 2.13 10.42
C VAL A 471 -9.81 2.04 9.21
N GLU A 472 -9.45 1.18 8.27
CA GLU A 472 -10.28 0.83 7.10
C GLU A 472 -10.78 -0.61 7.12
N GLY A 473 -10.12 -1.48 7.90
CA GLY A 473 -10.42 -2.91 7.93
C GLY A 473 -9.95 -3.65 6.68
N TYR A 474 -10.59 -4.79 6.44
CA TYR A 474 -10.36 -5.71 5.33
C TYR A 474 -11.67 -5.95 4.61
N THR A 475 -11.79 -5.41 3.40
CA THR A 475 -12.93 -5.63 2.51
C THR A 475 -12.71 -6.88 1.66
N ASP A 476 -13.68 -7.79 1.62
CA ASP A 476 -13.67 -8.94 0.71
C ASP A 476 -14.16 -8.56 -0.70
N LYS A 477 -14.25 -9.53 -1.63
CA LYS A 477 -14.67 -9.27 -3.02
C LYS A 477 -16.17 -8.92 -3.10
N GLU A 478 -16.92 -9.33 -2.09
CA GLU A 478 -18.35 -9.16 -1.91
C GLU A 478 -18.70 -7.81 -1.26
N GLY A 479 -17.70 -7.05 -0.80
CA GLY A 479 -17.82 -5.73 -0.19
C GLY A 479 -18.00 -5.73 1.33
N ASN A 480 -18.00 -6.90 1.98
CA ASN A 480 -18.06 -6.99 3.45
C ASN A 480 -16.71 -6.56 4.03
N THR A 481 -16.73 -5.58 4.92
CA THR A 481 -15.53 -5.09 5.57
C THR A 481 -15.45 -5.62 7.00
N THR A 482 -14.28 -6.14 7.39
CA THR A 482 -14.02 -6.70 8.73
C THR A 482 -12.85 -5.99 9.39
N LEU A 483 -12.92 -5.74 10.70
CA LEU A 483 -11.81 -5.12 11.44
C LEU A 483 -10.74 -6.13 11.85
N LYS A 484 -11.14 -7.39 12.10
CA LYS A 484 -10.33 -8.48 12.66
C LYS A 484 -9.72 -8.12 14.03
N PRO A 485 -10.55 -7.70 15.01
CA PRO A 485 -10.08 -7.11 16.27
C PRO A 485 -9.18 -8.04 17.10
N ASN A 486 -9.46 -9.35 17.08
CA ASN A 486 -8.76 -10.36 17.88
C ASN A 486 -7.50 -10.92 17.20
N ASN A 487 -7.22 -10.55 15.93
CA ASN A 487 -5.98 -10.96 15.26
C ASN A 487 -4.80 -10.18 15.84
N THR A 488 -3.62 -10.80 15.85
CA THR A 488 -2.34 -10.10 16.01
C THR A 488 -2.16 -9.05 14.92
N ILE A 489 -1.62 -7.89 15.28
CA ILE A 489 -1.36 -6.78 14.35
C ILE A 489 0.07 -6.85 13.80
N SER A 490 0.23 -6.58 12.50
CA SER A 490 1.54 -6.50 11.84
C SER A 490 2.15 -5.10 11.88
N ARG A 491 3.46 -5.02 11.65
CA ARG A 491 4.22 -3.76 11.61
C ARG A 491 3.67 -2.77 10.58
N ALA A 492 3.33 -3.24 9.38
CA ALA A 492 2.71 -2.41 8.33
C ALA A 492 1.39 -1.76 8.76
N GLU A 493 0.57 -2.48 9.53
CA GLU A 493 -0.72 -1.98 10.01
C GLU A 493 -0.56 -0.92 11.09
N LEU A 494 0.32 -1.12 12.08
CA LEU A 494 0.60 -0.11 13.10
C LEU A 494 1.08 1.20 12.46
N TYR A 495 2.13 1.12 11.63
CA TYR A 495 2.74 2.30 11.01
C TYR A 495 1.74 3.07 10.13
N THR A 496 0.81 2.37 9.48
CA THR A 496 -0.24 3.01 8.69
C THR A 496 -1.33 3.65 9.56
N MET A 497 -1.77 2.99 10.65
CA MET A 497 -2.73 3.59 11.59
C MET A 497 -2.18 4.88 12.19
N VAL A 498 -0.96 4.83 12.74
CA VAL A 498 -0.29 6.02 13.28
C VAL A 498 -0.02 7.03 12.16
N GLY A 499 0.37 6.59 10.97
CA GLY A 499 0.67 7.49 9.85
C GLY A 499 -0.52 8.38 9.47
N ARG A 500 -1.71 7.79 9.42
CA ARG A 500 -2.98 8.49 9.14
C ARG A 500 -3.32 9.54 10.18
N LEU A 501 -3.10 9.26 11.46
CA LEU A 501 -3.33 10.24 12.55
C LEU A 501 -2.39 11.44 12.44
N PHE A 502 -1.16 11.22 11.96
CA PHE A 502 -0.08 12.20 11.96
C PHE A 502 0.15 12.94 10.62
N GLY A 503 -0.66 12.68 9.59
CA GLY A 503 -0.68 13.48 8.35
C GLY A 503 -0.31 12.74 7.08
N ALA A 504 0.11 11.47 7.15
CA ALA A 504 0.35 10.64 5.97
C ALA A 504 -0.98 10.20 5.36
N VAL A 505 -1.67 11.13 4.70
CA VAL A 505 -2.96 10.95 4.04
C VAL A 505 -2.93 11.57 2.63
N PRO A 506 -3.78 11.13 1.69
CA PRO A 506 -3.91 11.80 0.39
C PRO A 506 -4.22 13.29 0.45
N THR A 507 -3.67 14.04 -0.51
CA THR A 507 -3.91 15.49 -0.65
C THR A 507 -5.41 15.82 -0.67
N GLY A 508 -5.84 16.68 0.26
CA GLY A 508 -7.25 17.06 0.43
C GLY A 508 -8.05 16.15 1.38
N GLN A 509 -7.39 15.22 2.06
CA GLN A 509 -7.87 14.55 3.27
C GLN A 509 -7.38 15.28 4.53
N THR A 510 -7.80 14.81 5.71
CA THR A 510 -7.46 15.39 7.02
C THR A 510 -6.99 14.34 8.01
N SER A 511 -6.37 14.83 9.08
CA SER A 511 -5.71 14.07 10.14
C SER A 511 -5.77 14.89 11.45
N LEU A 512 -5.42 14.28 12.59
CA LEU A 512 -5.32 15.02 13.85
C LEU A 512 -4.14 16.00 13.82
N TYR A 513 -2.97 15.49 13.45
CA TYR A 513 -1.72 16.24 13.32
C TYR A 513 -1.21 16.26 11.87
N LYS A 514 -0.24 17.14 11.58
CA LYS A 514 0.34 17.35 10.24
C LYS A 514 1.87 17.26 10.28
N GLU A 515 2.37 16.25 10.98
CA GLU A 515 3.79 15.99 11.20
C GLU A 515 4.41 15.24 10.01
N LEU A 516 3.66 14.32 9.40
CA LEU A 516 3.99 13.61 8.17
C LEU A 516 3.37 14.32 6.96
N ASP A 517 3.97 14.18 5.78
CA ASP A 517 3.51 14.87 4.58
C ASP A 517 2.45 14.05 3.81
N ASN A 518 1.68 14.70 2.93
CA ASN A 518 0.63 14.03 2.16
C ASN A 518 1.21 12.94 1.24
N ILE A 519 0.57 11.78 1.19
CA ILE A 519 1.01 10.62 0.40
C ILE A 519 0.15 10.39 -0.85
N VAL A 520 0.62 9.52 -1.75
CA VAL A 520 -0.22 8.84 -2.74
C VAL A 520 -0.41 7.41 -2.25
N GLU A 521 -1.66 6.98 -2.04
CA GLU A 521 -1.96 5.62 -1.60
C GLU A 521 -1.72 4.61 -2.73
N ASN A 522 -1.24 3.42 -2.35
CA ASN A 522 -1.05 2.29 -3.24
C ASN A 522 -2.09 1.20 -2.93
N GLU A 523 -2.58 0.50 -3.95
CA GLU A 523 -3.41 -0.69 -3.78
C GLU A 523 -2.57 -1.99 -3.78
N GLY A 524 -3.22 -3.13 -3.55
CA GLY A 524 -2.59 -4.44 -3.61
C GLY A 524 -1.61 -4.73 -2.47
N ALA A 525 -0.62 -5.60 -2.70
CA ALA A 525 0.21 -6.19 -1.63
C ALA A 525 1.18 -5.21 -0.92
N ASP A 526 1.33 -3.99 -1.42
CA ASP A 526 2.35 -3.03 -1.02
C ASP A 526 1.75 -1.68 -0.54
N TRP A 527 0.46 -1.68 -0.15
CA TRP A 527 -0.33 -0.53 0.31
C TRP A 527 0.32 0.31 1.42
N TYR A 528 1.14 -0.30 2.27
CA TYR A 528 1.83 0.34 3.39
C TYR A 528 3.11 1.10 2.99
N LYS A 529 3.64 0.92 1.78
CA LYS A 529 4.93 1.53 1.36
C LYS A 529 4.94 3.07 1.42
N PRO A 530 3.89 3.80 0.98
CA PRO A 530 3.87 5.26 1.05
C PRO A 530 3.95 5.76 2.50
N TYR A 531 3.29 5.06 3.43
CA TYR A 531 3.32 5.37 4.85
C TYR A 531 4.72 5.21 5.44
N LEU A 532 5.37 4.05 5.26
CA LEU A 532 6.73 3.81 5.76
C LEU A 532 7.77 4.79 5.21
N LYS A 533 7.60 5.23 3.96
CA LYS A 533 8.47 6.23 3.33
C LYS A 533 8.43 7.57 4.08
N GLU A 534 7.28 7.99 4.61
CA GLU A 534 7.19 9.21 5.42
C GLU A 534 7.95 9.11 6.75
N TYR A 535 7.91 7.95 7.40
CA TYR A 535 8.71 7.72 8.61
C TYR A 535 10.22 7.76 8.33
N GLU A 536 10.67 7.25 7.18
CA GLU A 536 12.07 7.35 6.73
C GLU A 536 12.44 8.80 6.39
N ASN A 537 11.62 9.50 5.58
CA ASN A 537 11.81 10.90 5.20
C ASN A 537 11.99 11.82 6.41
N LYS A 538 11.19 11.60 7.46
CA LYS A 538 11.18 12.38 8.71
C LYS A 538 12.19 11.85 9.75
N LYS A 539 13.00 10.84 9.41
CA LYS A 539 14.02 10.18 10.24
C LYS A 539 13.48 9.67 11.59
N ILE A 540 12.34 9.00 11.52
CA ILE A 540 11.71 8.28 12.64
C ILE A 540 12.15 6.81 12.62
N ILE A 541 12.45 6.27 11.43
CA ILE A 541 13.06 4.96 11.25
C ILE A 541 14.36 5.08 10.46
N ASP A 542 15.40 4.36 10.90
CA ASP A 542 16.73 4.37 10.29
C ASP A 542 16.93 3.30 9.21
N LYS A 543 15.90 2.46 8.94
CA LYS A 543 15.92 1.46 7.87
C LYS A 543 14.56 1.30 7.19
N MET A 544 14.59 1.06 5.88
CA MET A 544 13.47 0.46 5.15
C MET A 544 13.31 -1.01 5.54
N PHE A 545 12.13 -1.37 6.04
CA PHE A 545 11.75 -2.76 6.31
C PHE A 545 11.41 -3.50 5.01
N ASN A 546 11.88 -4.73 4.86
CA ASN A 546 11.54 -5.58 3.72
C ASN A 546 10.11 -6.15 3.80
N LYS A 547 9.66 -6.83 2.73
CA LYS A 547 8.28 -7.34 2.60
C LYS A 547 7.89 -8.38 3.67
N GLY A 548 8.87 -9.12 4.21
CA GLY A 548 8.71 -10.04 5.34
C GLY A 548 8.65 -9.28 6.66
N GLU A 549 9.65 -8.45 6.96
CA GLU A 549 9.69 -7.64 8.19
C GLU A 549 8.43 -6.79 8.39
N THR A 550 7.88 -6.22 7.31
CA THR A 550 6.64 -5.42 7.38
C THR A 550 5.39 -6.23 7.72
N ARG A 551 5.42 -7.55 7.54
CA ARG A 551 4.32 -8.48 7.87
C ARG A 551 4.48 -9.19 9.20
N GLU A 552 5.60 -9.01 9.89
CA GLU A 552 5.80 -9.56 11.23
C GLU A 552 4.77 -9.01 12.21
N GLU A 553 4.23 -9.89 13.05
CA GLU A 553 3.46 -9.51 14.22
C GLU A 553 4.32 -8.68 15.17
N ILE A 554 3.78 -7.59 15.70
CA ILE A 554 4.51 -6.72 16.63
C ILE A 554 4.16 -7.00 18.10
N ASN A 555 5.03 -6.56 19.00
CA ASN A 555 4.76 -6.58 20.44
C ASN A 555 4.22 -5.23 20.95
N ARG A 556 3.82 -5.20 22.22
CA ARG A 556 3.30 -4.01 22.92
C ARG A 556 4.36 -2.90 23.07
N PHE A 557 5.65 -3.25 23.10
CA PHE A 557 6.77 -2.29 23.11
C PHE A 557 6.86 -1.49 21.80
N GLU A 558 6.79 -2.15 20.65
CA GLU A 558 6.86 -1.48 19.33
C GLU A 558 5.72 -0.47 19.13
N VAL A 559 4.52 -0.76 19.67
CA VAL A 559 3.40 0.20 19.72
C VAL A 559 3.73 1.39 20.62
N ALA A 560 4.28 1.12 21.81
CA ALA A 560 4.65 2.14 22.80
C ALA A 560 5.71 3.11 22.29
N GLU A 561 6.76 2.56 21.67
CA GLU A 561 7.91 3.27 21.14
C GLU A 561 7.49 4.19 19.99
N LEU A 562 6.81 3.67 18.97
CA LEU A 562 6.35 4.47 17.84
C LEU A 562 5.39 5.59 18.28
N LEU A 563 4.44 5.30 19.17
CA LEU A 563 3.53 6.33 19.68
C LEU A 563 4.26 7.39 20.50
N THR A 564 5.20 7.00 21.38
CA THR A 564 5.99 7.95 22.16
C THR A 564 6.76 8.89 21.22
N THR A 565 7.52 8.34 20.26
CA THR A 565 8.32 9.11 19.30
C THR A 565 7.47 10.05 18.44
N MET A 566 6.25 9.65 18.08
CA MET A 566 5.35 10.51 17.29
C MET A 566 4.70 11.59 18.13
N LEU A 567 4.27 11.30 19.36
CA LEU A 567 3.60 12.27 20.23
C LEU A 567 4.58 13.35 20.74
N GLU A 568 5.82 12.99 21.06
CA GLU A 568 6.91 13.94 21.42
C GLU A 568 7.17 15.03 20.37
N ARG A 569 6.73 14.84 19.11
CA ARG A 569 6.87 15.82 18.03
C ARG A 569 5.76 16.88 17.99
N VAL A 570 4.61 16.60 18.61
CA VAL A 570 3.36 17.38 18.41
C VAL A 570 2.73 17.88 19.71
N GLU A 571 3.00 17.25 20.85
CA GLU A 571 2.45 17.60 22.17
C GLU A 571 3.54 17.42 23.25
N GLU A 572 3.39 18.08 24.39
CA GLU A 572 4.19 17.78 25.59
C GLU A 572 3.68 16.48 26.23
N VAL A 573 4.58 15.53 26.54
CA VAL A 573 4.21 14.22 27.07
C VAL A 573 4.90 13.90 28.40
N ASP A 574 4.09 13.51 29.38
CA ASP A 574 4.58 12.84 30.59
C ASP A 574 5.07 11.42 30.25
N TYR A 575 6.05 10.93 31.02
CA TYR A 575 6.57 9.57 30.90
C TYR A 575 6.07 8.66 32.02
N ILE A 576 5.82 7.40 31.68
CA ILE A 576 5.43 6.39 32.66
C ILE A 576 6.60 6.02 33.58
N ASN A 577 6.35 5.90 34.88
CA ASN A 577 7.36 5.41 35.83
C ASN A 577 7.51 3.88 35.73
N LEU A 578 8.38 3.41 34.82
CA LEU A 578 8.62 1.98 34.57
C LEU A 578 9.05 1.19 35.82
N LYS A 579 9.48 1.83 36.91
CA LYS A 579 9.85 1.16 38.17
C LYS A 579 8.65 0.69 39.00
N GLU A 580 7.44 1.12 38.65
CA GLU A 580 6.20 0.70 39.33
C GLU A 580 5.66 -0.66 38.85
N TYR A 581 6.18 -1.16 37.72
CA TYR A 581 5.78 -2.41 37.09
C TYR A 581 6.88 -3.48 37.19
N LYS A 582 6.45 -4.71 37.48
CA LYS A 582 7.33 -5.82 37.87
C LYS A 582 8.21 -6.35 36.74
N ASP A 583 7.71 -6.27 35.51
CA ASP A 583 8.33 -6.81 34.31
C ASP A 583 9.22 -5.80 33.57
N THR A 584 9.27 -4.55 34.04
CA THR A 584 10.08 -3.46 33.45
C THR A 584 11.18 -2.93 34.38
N ALA A 585 11.38 -3.58 35.54
CA ALA A 585 12.39 -3.20 36.53
C ALA A 585 13.84 -3.17 36.02
N ASN A 586 14.12 -3.85 34.89
CA ASN A 586 15.44 -3.92 34.24
C ASN A 586 15.53 -3.07 32.95
N LEU A 587 14.52 -2.26 32.62
CA LEU A 587 14.51 -1.41 31.43
C LEU A 587 15.10 -0.03 31.74
N ASP A 588 16.42 0.04 31.85
CA ASP A 588 17.13 1.30 32.01
C ASP A 588 17.13 2.10 30.69
N ASN A 589 16.96 3.42 30.81
CA ASN A 589 16.95 4.41 29.70
C ASN A 589 15.82 4.28 28.67
N VAL A 590 14.85 3.37 28.88
CA VAL A 590 13.63 3.31 28.06
C VAL A 590 12.69 4.43 28.47
N LYS A 591 12.25 5.25 27.50
CA LYS A 591 11.19 6.24 27.65
C LYS A 591 9.93 5.76 26.94
N ILE A 592 8.82 5.72 27.67
CA ILE A 592 7.48 5.46 27.13
C ILE A 592 6.58 6.57 27.67
N ALA A 593 5.84 7.24 26.78
CA ALA A 593 4.85 8.25 27.18
C ALA A 593 3.80 7.60 28.12
N ASN A 594 3.15 8.38 28.97
CA ASN A 594 2.19 7.89 29.98
C ASN A 594 0.83 7.47 29.39
N ILE A 595 0.86 6.80 28.23
CA ILE A 595 -0.27 6.45 27.38
C ILE A 595 -0.67 4.96 27.50
N ILE A 596 0.15 4.15 28.17
CA ILE A 596 -0.08 2.72 28.37
C ILE A 596 -0.46 2.44 29.82
N ASP A 597 -1.67 1.97 30.03
CA ASP A 597 -2.09 1.48 31.34
C ASP A 597 -1.60 0.03 31.52
N GLY A 598 -1.12 -0.30 32.72
CA GLY A 598 -0.68 -1.65 33.08
C GLY A 598 -1.83 -2.55 33.52
N TYR A 599 -1.55 -3.85 33.55
CA TYR A 599 -2.48 -4.86 34.04
C TYR A 599 -2.54 -4.84 35.58
N GLY A 600 -3.67 -5.27 36.16
CA GLY A 600 -3.91 -5.24 37.62
C GLY A 600 -2.94 -6.07 38.48
N ASP A 601 -2.10 -6.91 37.85
CA ASP A 601 -0.99 -7.63 38.48
C ASP A 601 0.29 -6.77 38.62
N LYS A 602 0.27 -5.50 38.20
CA LYS A 602 1.41 -4.59 38.04
C LYS A 602 2.43 -5.06 36.99
N THR A 603 1.95 -5.42 35.81
CA THR A 603 2.80 -5.66 34.62
C THR A 603 2.41 -4.76 33.44
N LEU A 604 3.36 -4.45 32.56
CA LEU A 604 3.09 -3.76 31.28
C LEU A 604 3.00 -4.72 30.08
N ARG A 605 3.63 -5.90 30.19
CA ARG A 605 3.69 -6.99 29.19
C ARG A 605 4.24 -6.53 27.85
N LEU A 606 5.26 -5.68 27.88
CA LEU A 606 5.85 -5.03 26.70
C LEU A 606 6.31 -6.01 25.60
N ASN A 607 6.82 -7.19 25.98
CA ASN A 607 7.28 -8.21 25.02
C ASN A 607 6.16 -9.08 24.42
N ASN A 608 4.92 -8.99 24.93
CA ASN A 608 3.83 -9.80 24.40
C ASN A 608 3.39 -9.30 23.02
N LYS A 609 3.09 -10.23 22.11
CA LYS A 609 2.34 -9.92 20.88
C LYS A 609 0.98 -9.35 21.26
N ILE A 610 0.55 -8.36 20.49
CA ILE A 610 -0.64 -7.55 20.78
C ILE A 610 -1.69 -7.73 19.69
N THR A 611 -2.95 -7.83 20.08
CA THR A 611 -4.06 -7.87 19.12
C THR A 611 -4.34 -6.50 18.53
N ARG A 612 -4.99 -6.47 17.37
CA ARG A 612 -5.38 -5.25 16.66
C ARG A 612 -6.28 -4.35 17.51
N ALA A 613 -7.21 -4.91 18.27
CA ALA A 613 -8.06 -4.16 19.20
C ALA A 613 -7.30 -3.59 20.41
N GLU A 614 -6.34 -4.34 20.97
CA GLU A 614 -5.48 -3.84 22.05
C GLU A 614 -4.57 -2.71 21.55
N ALA A 615 -3.98 -2.84 20.36
CA ALA A 615 -3.17 -1.80 19.75
C ALA A 615 -3.98 -0.52 19.46
N ILE A 616 -5.18 -0.66 18.87
CA ILE A 616 -6.12 0.46 18.70
C ILE A 616 -6.46 1.11 20.05
N THR A 617 -6.70 0.32 21.09
CA THR A 617 -7.01 0.84 22.43
C THR A 617 -5.85 1.65 23.02
N LEU A 618 -4.59 1.23 22.83
CA LEU A 618 -3.44 2.04 23.23
C LEU A 618 -3.37 3.38 22.49
N ILE A 619 -3.62 3.38 21.18
CA ILE A 619 -3.61 4.61 20.38
C ILE A 619 -4.74 5.56 20.84
N ILE A 620 -5.95 5.04 21.08
CA ILE A 620 -7.09 5.86 21.54
C ILE A 620 -6.87 6.37 22.97
N ASN A 621 -6.38 5.54 23.90
CA ASN A 621 -6.07 5.99 25.27
C ASN A 621 -4.97 7.07 25.28
N ALA A 622 -4.00 7.00 24.36
CA ALA A 622 -2.99 8.04 24.17
C ALA A 622 -3.60 9.38 23.77
N LEU A 623 -4.54 9.35 22.83
CA LEU A 623 -5.26 10.52 22.34
C LEU A 623 -6.20 11.09 23.42
N GLU A 624 -7.00 10.26 24.10
CA GLU A 624 -7.90 10.70 25.18
C GLU A 624 -7.10 11.42 26.31
N LYS A 625 -5.89 10.93 26.65
CA LYS A 625 -5.01 11.58 27.65
C LYS A 625 -4.41 12.93 27.20
N LEU A 626 -4.39 13.21 25.90
CA LEU A 626 -3.93 14.48 25.31
C LEU A 626 -5.10 15.40 24.92
N GLY A 627 -6.30 15.09 25.42
CA GLY A 627 -7.52 15.87 25.21
C GLY A 627 -8.10 15.74 23.80
N TRP A 628 -8.07 14.55 23.18
CA TRP A 628 -8.64 14.28 21.84
C TRP A 628 -9.84 13.31 21.84
#